data_AF-A0A2D7TQ65-F1
#
_entry.id   AF-A0A2D7TQ65-F1
#
_cell.length_a   1.000
_cell.length_b   1.000
_cell.length_c   1.000
_cell.angle_alpha   90.00
_cell.angle_beta   90.00
_cell.angle_gamma   90.00
#
_symmetry.space_group_name_H-M   'P 1'
#
loop_
_entity.id
_entity.type
_entity.pdbx_description
1 polymer ?
#
loop_
_entity_poly.entity_id
_entity_poly.type
_entity_poly.pdbx_seq_one_letter_code
_entity_poly.pdbx_strand_id
1 'polypeptide(L)'
;LPLLRGKHELHAELSADYYRLEHDDYAETALNGSGLAMRVENASSSIATASLGLRGTYQSPTRSQDEIAVSPGYFLGYRTILEHDPYQAELSFVSGADSFALLAQNQPEDRALVGASVTARNEYFALEVGLRGEFGDDTQIVAMGASLRVNF
;
A
#
# COMPACT_ATOMS: atom_id res chain seq x y z
N LEU A 1 -8.80 17.51 8.13
CA LEU A 1 -9.14 18.90 8.59
C LEU A 1 -7.90 19.78 8.54
N PRO A 2 -7.96 21.04 8.06
CA PRO A 2 -6.79 21.92 8.03
C PRO A 2 -6.46 22.42 9.45
N LEU A 3 -5.24 22.15 9.92
CA LEU A 3 -4.75 22.52 11.25
C LEU A 3 -3.99 23.86 11.27
N LEU A 4 -3.36 24.22 10.15
CA LEU A 4 -2.68 25.50 9.93
C LEU A 4 -3.00 26.01 8.52
N ARG A 5 -3.19 27.32 8.37
CA ARG A 5 -3.41 27.99 7.08
C ARG A 5 -2.38 29.11 6.92
N GLY A 6 -1.59 29.04 5.85
CA GLY A 6 -0.52 29.98 5.51
C GLY A 6 0.28 29.46 4.31
N LYS A 7 1.54 29.90 4.13
CA LYS A 7 2.45 29.28 3.13
C LYS A 7 2.71 27.80 3.40
N HIS A 8 2.36 27.34 4.59
CA HIS A 8 2.39 25.93 4.97
C HIS A 8 0.97 25.49 5.30
N GLU A 9 0.50 24.46 4.61
CA GLU A 9 -0.77 23.79 4.87
C GLU A 9 -0.50 22.49 5.62
N LEU A 10 -1.29 22.24 6.66
CA LEU A 10 -1.21 21.01 7.43
C LEU A 10 -2.59 20.37 7.49
N HIS A 11 -2.69 19.11 7.05
CA HIS A 11 -3.93 18.34 6.99
C HIS A 11 -3.82 17.11 7.86
N ALA A 12 -4.80 16.90 8.73
CA ALA A 12 -5.01 15.60 9.35
C ALA A 12 -5.79 14.67 8.38
N GLU A 13 -5.30 13.45 8.25
CA GLU A 13 -5.83 12.36 7.42
C GLU A 13 -6.19 11.18 8.33
N LEU A 14 -7.36 10.59 8.10
CA LEU A 14 -7.74 9.28 8.64
C LEU A 14 -8.25 8.42 7.47
N SER A 15 -7.82 7.16 7.43
CA SER A 15 -8.33 6.17 6.48
C SER A 15 -8.69 4.88 7.20
N ALA A 16 -9.59 4.13 6.59
CA ALA A 16 -9.86 2.74 6.94
C ALA A 16 -9.99 1.96 5.63
N ASP A 17 -9.27 0.86 5.54
CA ASP A 17 -9.09 0.09 4.32
C ASP A 17 -9.31 -1.39 4.60
N TYR A 18 -10.10 -2.07 3.77
CA TYR A 18 -10.35 -3.51 3.85
C TYR A 18 -9.90 -4.16 2.54
N TYR A 19 -9.04 -5.16 2.65
CA TYR A 19 -8.55 -5.94 1.53
C TYR A 19 -8.93 -7.40 1.73
N ARG A 20 -9.38 -8.04 0.65
CA ARG A 20 -9.62 -9.48 0.58
C ARG A 20 -8.94 -10.01 -0.68
N LEU A 21 -8.14 -11.06 -0.50
CA LEU A 21 -7.52 -11.80 -1.58
C LEU A 21 -8.22 -13.15 -1.67
N GLU A 22 -8.64 -13.51 -2.87
CA GLU A 22 -9.16 -14.83 -3.20
C GLU A 22 -8.25 -15.45 -4.27
N HIS A 23 -7.96 -16.72 -4.11
CA HIS A 23 -7.15 -17.51 -5.01
C HIS A 23 -7.95 -18.75 -5.43
N ASP A 24 -8.05 -18.96 -6.74
CA ASP A 24 -8.65 -20.15 -7.33
C ASP A 24 -7.75 -21.37 -7.16
N ASP A 25 -8.33 -22.56 -7.29
CA ASP A 25 -7.59 -23.80 -7.27
C ASP A 25 -6.63 -23.92 -8.46
N TYR A 26 -5.45 -24.48 -8.22
CA TYR A 26 -4.53 -24.82 -9.31
C TYR A 26 -3.74 -26.08 -8.99
N ALA A 27 -3.27 -26.74 -10.05
CA ALA A 27 -2.41 -27.91 -9.97
C ALA A 27 -1.10 -27.64 -10.70
N GLU A 28 0.02 -27.92 -10.03
CA GLU A 28 1.34 -27.84 -10.62
C GLU A 28 1.58 -29.02 -11.58
N THR A 29 2.22 -28.75 -12.70
CA THR A 29 2.72 -29.78 -13.62
C THR A 29 4.23 -29.89 -13.52
N ALA A 30 4.74 -31.04 -13.04
CA ALA A 30 6.17 -31.32 -12.99
C ALA A 30 6.67 -31.94 -14.31
N LEU A 31 7.71 -31.34 -14.92
CA LEU A 31 8.39 -31.90 -16.10
C LEU A 31 9.31 -33.08 -15.73
N ASN A 32 9.81 -33.13 -14.49
CA ASN A 32 10.59 -34.22 -13.90
C ASN A 32 10.27 -34.29 -12.39
N GLY A 33 10.05 -35.49 -11.84
CA GLY A 33 9.78 -35.68 -10.40
C GLY A 33 8.32 -35.44 -9.99
N SER A 34 7.38 -36.18 -10.59
CA SER A 34 5.93 -36.06 -10.39
C SER A 34 5.42 -36.27 -8.96
N GLY A 35 6.26 -36.78 -8.04
CA GLY A 35 5.88 -37.03 -6.65
C GLY A 35 5.72 -35.77 -5.80
N LEU A 36 6.24 -34.61 -6.25
CA LEU A 36 6.20 -33.35 -5.51
C LEU A 36 5.25 -32.32 -6.12
N ALA A 37 4.60 -32.63 -7.24
CA ALA A 37 3.60 -31.73 -7.82
C ALA A 37 2.44 -31.54 -6.84
N MET A 38 2.09 -30.29 -6.54
CA MET A 38 1.03 -29.95 -5.60
C MET A 38 -0.25 -29.54 -6.31
N ARG A 39 -1.38 -29.90 -5.70
CA ARG A 39 -2.68 -29.27 -5.94
C ARG A 39 -2.96 -28.37 -4.76
N VAL A 40 -3.21 -27.11 -5.06
CA VAL A 40 -3.59 -26.09 -4.08
C VAL A 40 -5.07 -25.83 -4.29
N GLU A 41 -5.86 -26.06 -3.25
CA GLU A 41 -7.28 -25.73 -3.27
C GLU A 41 -7.48 -24.21 -3.16
N ASN A 42 -8.72 -23.77 -3.37
CA ASN A 42 -9.05 -22.37 -3.23
C ASN A 42 -8.75 -21.85 -1.82
N ALA A 43 -8.32 -20.59 -1.73
CA ALA A 43 -7.93 -19.97 -0.48
C ALA A 43 -8.36 -18.51 -0.44
N SER A 44 -8.66 -18.01 0.76
CA SER A 44 -8.99 -16.61 0.99
C SER A 44 -8.20 -16.06 2.16
N SER A 45 -7.85 -14.78 2.08
CA SER A 45 -7.28 -14.03 3.20
C SER A 45 -7.85 -12.62 3.23
N SER A 46 -8.03 -12.06 4.42
CA SER A 46 -8.50 -10.68 4.60
C SER A 46 -7.64 -9.90 5.57
N ILE A 47 -7.65 -8.59 5.38
CA ILE A 47 -7.05 -7.65 6.32
C ILE A 47 -7.84 -6.34 6.33
N ALA A 48 -8.22 -5.90 7.52
CA ALA A 48 -8.78 -4.59 7.78
C ALA A 48 -7.73 -3.72 8.49
N THR A 49 -7.52 -2.51 8.01
CA THR A 49 -6.57 -1.57 8.59
C THR A 49 -7.22 -0.20 8.80
N ALA A 50 -6.70 0.55 9.77
CA ALA A 50 -6.98 1.97 9.93
C ALA A 50 -5.66 2.73 9.94
N SER A 51 -5.65 3.93 9.35
CA SER A 51 -4.50 4.82 9.40
C SER A 51 -4.89 6.21 9.85
N LEU A 52 -3.96 6.87 10.52
CA LEU A 52 -4.03 8.28 10.87
C LEU A 52 -2.71 8.94 10.50
N GLY A 53 -2.76 10.19 10.06
CA GLY A 53 -1.56 10.90 9.65
C GLY A 53 -1.73 12.40 9.54
N LEU A 54 -0.58 13.05 9.41
CA LEU A 54 -0.43 14.47 9.16
C LEU A 54 0.32 14.65 7.85
N ARG A 55 -0.31 15.36 6.91
CA ARG A 55 0.31 15.81 5.67
C ARG A 55 0.61 17.30 5.75
N GLY A 56 1.88 17.65 5.61
CA GLY A 56 2.33 19.03 5.43
C GLY A 56 2.63 19.32 3.98
N THR A 57 2.31 20.51 3.50
CA THR A 57 2.69 20.99 2.17
C THR A 57 3.08 22.45 2.26
N TYR A 58 4.24 22.79 1.72
CA TYR A 58 4.66 24.16 1.59
C TYR A 58 4.27 24.69 0.21
N GLN A 59 3.40 25.68 0.17
CA GLN A 59 3.01 26.34 -1.07
C GLN A 59 4.00 27.45 -1.42
N SER A 60 4.71 27.29 -2.53
CA SER A 60 5.51 28.38 -3.08
C SER A 60 4.59 29.47 -3.64
N PRO A 61 4.78 30.74 -3.28
CA PRO A 61 4.01 31.83 -3.84
C PRO A 61 4.37 32.01 -5.33
N THR A 62 3.40 31.89 -6.22
CA THR A 62 3.54 32.29 -7.63
C THR A 62 3.04 33.70 -7.85
N ARG A 63 3.63 34.42 -8.81
CA ARG A 63 3.23 35.79 -9.16
C ARG A 63 2.18 35.83 -10.27
N SER A 64 2.06 34.74 -11.03
CA SER A 64 1.10 34.55 -12.12
C SER A 64 0.45 33.17 -12.05
N GLN A 65 -0.71 33.00 -12.69
CA GLN A 65 -1.40 31.70 -12.81
C GLN A 65 -0.71 30.74 -13.79
N ASP A 66 0.00 31.29 -14.78
CA ASP A 66 0.77 30.51 -15.77
C ASP A 66 2.09 29.97 -15.21
N GLU A 67 2.54 30.51 -14.06
CA GLU A 67 3.80 30.15 -13.44
C GLU A 67 3.70 28.80 -12.74
N ILE A 68 4.74 27.97 -12.91
CA ILE A 68 4.81 26.66 -12.27
C ILE A 68 5.08 26.84 -10.77
N ALA A 69 4.08 26.53 -9.95
CA ALA A 69 4.21 26.44 -8.51
C ALA A 69 4.84 25.10 -8.12
N VAL A 70 6.00 25.14 -7.45
CA VAL A 70 6.63 23.95 -6.86
C VAL A 70 6.33 23.91 -5.37
N SER A 71 5.76 22.81 -4.89
CA SER A 71 5.33 22.63 -3.51
C SER A 71 5.91 21.32 -2.95
N PRO A 72 6.93 21.38 -2.08
CA PRO A 72 7.38 20.20 -1.35
C PRO A 72 6.35 19.82 -0.27
N GLY A 73 6.20 18.53 -0.05
CA GLY A 73 5.29 17.96 0.93
C GLY A 73 5.94 16.84 1.74
N TYR A 74 5.39 16.59 2.92
CA TYR A 74 5.77 15.49 3.77
C TYR A 74 4.54 14.84 4.38
N PHE A 75 4.67 13.58 4.75
CA PHE A 75 3.65 12.80 5.41
C PHE A 75 4.26 12.04 6.59
N LEU A 76 3.59 12.09 7.73
CA LEU A 76 3.90 11.29 8.91
C LEU A 76 2.61 10.67 9.41
N GLY A 77 2.60 9.36 9.63
CA GLY A 77 1.40 8.68 10.08
C GLY A 77 1.70 7.34 10.72
N TYR A 78 0.62 6.69 11.10
CA TYR A 78 0.63 5.38 11.71
C TYR A 78 -0.55 4.59 11.17
N ARG A 79 -0.33 3.32 10.83
CA ARG A 79 -1.36 2.36 10.43
C ARG A 79 -1.42 1.24 11.44
N THR A 80 -2.63 0.91 11.86
CA THR A 80 -2.92 -0.23 12.73
C THR A 80 -3.80 -1.25 12.04
N ILE A 81 -3.69 -2.50 12.45
CA ILE A 81 -4.52 -3.60 11.96
C ILE A 81 -5.72 -3.75 12.89
N LEU A 82 -6.91 -3.74 12.30
CA LEU A 82 -8.17 -3.89 13.03
C LEU A 82 -8.59 -5.36 13.07
N GLU A 83 -8.44 -6.05 11.94
CA GLU A 83 -8.87 -7.43 11.77
C GLU A 83 -7.96 -8.10 10.73
N HIS A 84 -7.65 -9.37 10.92
CA HIS A 84 -6.83 -10.13 9.99
C HIS A 84 -7.20 -11.61 10.00
N ASP A 85 -7.50 -12.11 8.80
CA ASP A 85 -7.64 -13.54 8.55
C ASP A 85 -6.40 -14.00 7.77
N PRO A 86 -5.52 -14.81 8.38
CA PRO A 86 -4.30 -15.26 7.73
C PRO A 86 -4.64 -16.14 6.53
N TYR A 87 -3.75 -16.11 5.54
CA TYR A 87 -3.86 -17.00 4.40
C TYR A 87 -3.78 -18.45 4.86
N GLN A 88 -4.84 -19.21 4.58
CA GLN A 88 -4.91 -20.65 4.80
C GLN A 88 -5.30 -21.31 3.49
N ALA A 89 -4.50 -22.29 3.07
CA ALA A 89 -4.81 -23.13 1.91
C ALA A 89 -4.69 -24.60 2.29
N GLU A 90 -5.61 -25.41 1.79
CA GLU A 90 -5.48 -26.87 1.81
C GLU A 90 -4.67 -27.30 0.59
N LEU A 91 -3.62 -28.08 0.81
CA LEU A 91 -2.80 -28.64 -0.26
C LEU A 91 -2.85 -30.15 -0.24
N SER A 92 -2.69 -30.74 -1.41
CA SER A 92 -2.48 -32.17 -1.57
C SER A 92 -1.39 -32.42 -2.62
N PHE A 93 -0.72 -33.56 -2.54
CA PHE A 93 0.15 -33.99 -3.64
C PHE A 93 -0.73 -34.51 -4.77
N VAL A 94 -0.46 -34.13 -6.02
CA VAL A 94 -1.20 -34.62 -7.21
C VAL A 94 -1.19 -36.14 -7.31
N SER A 95 -0.15 -36.79 -6.77
CA SER A 95 0.02 -38.25 -6.75
C SER A 95 -0.49 -38.94 -5.48
N GLY A 96 -0.92 -38.18 -4.46
CA GLY A 96 -1.34 -38.69 -3.15
C GLY A 96 -2.79 -38.33 -2.81
N ALA A 97 -3.35 -39.03 -1.81
CA ALA A 97 -4.70 -38.76 -1.31
C ALA A 97 -4.72 -37.90 -0.03
N ASP A 98 -3.56 -37.69 0.59
CA ASP A 98 -3.46 -36.96 1.85
C ASP A 98 -3.44 -35.44 1.58
N SER A 99 -4.29 -34.72 2.32
CA SER A 99 -4.33 -33.26 2.33
C SER A 99 -3.71 -32.71 3.63
N PHE A 100 -3.12 -31.53 3.53
CA PHE A 100 -2.58 -30.79 4.67
C PHE A 100 -2.83 -29.29 4.52
N ALA A 101 -3.07 -28.62 5.63
CA ALA A 101 -3.25 -27.17 5.68
C ALA A 101 -1.89 -26.47 5.73
N LEU A 102 -1.67 -25.51 4.84
CA LEU A 102 -0.61 -24.51 4.98
C LEU A 102 -1.21 -23.21 5.49
N LEU A 103 -0.71 -22.77 6.63
CA LEU A 103 -1.02 -21.48 7.22
C LEU A 103 0.15 -20.53 6.99
N ALA A 104 -0.13 -19.32 6.50
CA ALA A 104 0.88 -18.28 6.46
C ALA A 104 1.33 -17.93 7.89
N GLN A 105 2.64 -18.02 8.15
CA GLN A 105 3.21 -17.75 9.46
C GLN A 105 3.34 -16.25 9.75
N ASN A 106 3.46 -15.43 8.71
CA ASN A 106 3.65 -14.00 8.86
C ASN A 106 2.34 -13.32 9.26
N GLN A 107 2.35 -12.72 10.44
CA GLN A 107 1.28 -11.86 10.89
C GLN A 107 1.53 -10.44 10.38
N PRO A 108 0.49 -9.73 9.91
CA PRO A 108 0.63 -8.33 9.61
C PRO A 108 0.88 -7.58 10.92
N GLU A 109 1.62 -6.48 10.79
CA GLU A 109 2.05 -5.64 11.90
C GLU A 109 1.60 -4.19 11.72
N ASP A 110 1.49 -3.49 12.85
CA ASP A 110 1.29 -2.05 12.83
C ASP A 110 2.53 -1.35 12.27
N ARG A 111 2.33 -0.25 11.54
CA ARG A 111 3.43 0.42 10.82
C ARG A 111 3.45 1.92 11.00
N ALA A 112 4.65 2.44 11.21
CA ALA A 112 4.93 3.86 11.03
C ALA A 112 5.01 4.19 9.53
N LEU A 113 4.41 5.30 9.15
CA LEU A 113 4.33 5.76 7.77
C LEU A 113 5.08 7.09 7.65
N VAL A 114 6.03 7.16 6.73
CA VAL A 114 6.80 8.39 6.46
C VAL A 114 6.83 8.61 4.96
N GLY A 115 6.63 9.85 4.52
CA GLY A 115 6.67 10.19 3.10
C GLY A 115 7.18 11.58 2.83
N ALA A 116 7.71 11.75 1.63
CA ALA A 116 8.10 13.04 1.06
C ALA A 116 7.59 13.11 -0.38
N SER A 117 7.12 14.29 -0.79
CA SER A 117 6.70 14.52 -2.16
C SER A 117 7.06 15.91 -2.65
N VAL A 118 7.07 16.07 -3.97
CA VAL A 118 7.19 17.36 -4.63
C VAL A 118 6.12 17.43 -5.71
N THR A 119 5.32 18.49 -5.65
CA THR A 119 4.29 18.77 -6.65
C THR A 119 4.68 20.01 -7.45
N ALA A 120 4.72 19.90 -8.78
CA ALA A 120 4.86 21.01 -9.70
C ALA A 120 3.53 21.19 -10.44
N ARG A 121 2.88 22.35 -10.29
CA ARG A 121 1.57 22.60 -10.92
C ARG A 121 1.47 23.99 -11.53
N ASN A 122 0.67 24.12 -12.57
CA ASN A 122 0.13 25.38 -13.09
C ASN A 122 -1.36 25.18 -13.45
N GLU A 123 -1.96 26.09 -14.20
CA GLU A 123 -3.36 25.95 -14.63
C GLU A 123 -3.61 24.75 -15.56
N TYR A 124 -2.61 24.38 -16.38
CA TYR A 124 -2.73 23.33 -17.40
C TYR A 124 -2.40 21.93 -16.88
N PHE A 125 -1.48 21.80 -15.91
CA PHE A 125 -1.04 20.50 -15.42
C PHE A 125 -0.64 20.51 -13.95
N ALA A 126 -0.64 19.31 -13.35
CA ALA A 126 -0.05 19.04 -12.06
C ALA A 126 0.74 17.72 -12.13
N LEU A 127 2.04 17.80 -11.89
CA LEU A 127 2.95 16.67 -11.74
C LEU A 127 3.28 16.50 -10.25
N GLU A 128 3.06 15.31 -9.70
CA GLU A 128 3.47 14.95 -8.34
C GLU A 128 4.42 13.77 -8.39
N VAL A 129 5.55 13.88 -7.69
CA VAL A 129 6.50 12.78 -7.46
C VAL A 129 6.63 12.59 -5.96
N GLY A 130 6.58 11.35 -5.50
CA GLY A 130 6.63 11.04 -4.07
C GLY A 130 7.34 9.74 -3.75
N LEU A 131 7.86 9.68 -2.54
CA LEU A 131 8.45 8.51 -1.90
C LEU A 131 7.70 8.27 -0.58
N ARG A 132 7.37 7.02 -0.29
CA ARG A 132 6.75 6.59 0.97
C ARG A 132 7.46 5.38 1.52
N GLY A 133 7.79 5.44 2.80
CA GLY A 133 8.28 4.33 3.60
C GLY A 133 7.21 3.87 4.59
N GLU A 134 7.08 2.56 4.75
CA GLU A 134 6.35 1.92 5.83
C GLU A 134 7.33 1.07 6.64
N PHE A 135 7.34 1.27 7.95
CA PHE A 135 8.28 0.63 8.85
C PHE A 135 7.48 -0.07 9.96
N GLY A 136 7.56 -1.39 9.99
CA GLY A 136 7.14 -2.21 11.13
C GLY A 136 8.34 -2.83 11.84
N ASP A 137 8.10 -3.85 12.65
CA ASP A 137 9.13 -4.55 13.42
C ASP A 137 9.92 -5.50 12.52
N ASP A 138 9.21 -6.28 11.70
CA ASP A 138 9.79 -7.32 10.84
C ASP A 138 9.80 -6.95 9.35
N THR A 139 8.95 -6.01 8.91
CA THR A 139 8.85 -5.61 7.51
C THR A 139 9.07 -4.12 7.28
N GLN A 140 9.89 -3.82 6.26
CA GLN A 140 10.04 -2.48 5.72
C GLN A 140 9.64 -2.44 4.25
N ILE A 141 8.78 -1.49 3.88
CA ILE A 141 8.37 -1.27 2.50
C ILE A 141 8.78 0.15 2.09
N VAL A 142 9.40 0.30 0.93
CA VAL A 142 9.71 1.60 0.32
C VAL A 142 9.08 1.63 -1.07
N ALA A 143 8.21 2.60 -1.30
CA ALA A 143 7.51 2.79 -2.56
C ALA A 143 7.77 4.20 -3.10
N MET A 144 7.94 4.30 -4.42
CA MET A 144 8.06 5.56 -5.14
C MET A 144 6.97 5.63 -6.21
N GLY A 145 6.41 6.82 -6.42
CA GLY A 145 5.37 7.04 -7.41
C GLY A 145 5.48 8.40 -8.07
N ALA A 146 4.96 8.49 -9.29
CA ALA A 146 4.77 9.73 -10.00
C ALA A 146 3.37 9.75 -10.62
N SER A 147 2.72 10.91 -10.61
CA SER A 147 1.42 11.12 -11.23
C SER A 147 1.39 12.43 -12.00
N LEU A 148 0.78 12.42 -13.18
CA LEU A 148 0.57 13.61 -14.00
C LEU A 148 -0.93 13.78 -14.24
N ARG A 149 -1.43 14.97 -13.93
CA ARG A 149 -2.77 15.42 -14.26
C ARG A 149 -2.67 16.54 -15.28
N VAL A 150 -3.45 16.47 -16.35
CA VAL A 150 -3.58 17.52 -17.35
C VAL A 150 -5.03 18.00 -17.32
N ASN A 151 -5.23 19.31 -17.29
CA ASN A 151 -6.52 19.96 -17.36
C ASN A 151 -6.72 20.46 -18.79
N PHE A 152 -7.82 20.04 -19.43
CA PHE A 152 -8.22 20.40 -20.80
C PHE A 152 -9.65 20.90 -20.81
#